data_AF-A0A7S9DWP9-F1
#
_entry.id   AF-A0A7S9DWP9-F1
#
_cell.length_a   1.000
_cell.length_b   1.000
_cell.length_c   1.000
_cell.angle_alpha   90.00
_cell.angle_beta   90.00
_cell.angle_gamma   90.00
#
_symmetry.space_group_name_H-M   'P 1'
#
loop_
_entity.id
_entity.type
_entity.pdbx_description
1 polymer ?
#
loop_
_entity_poly.entity_id
_entity_poly.type
_entity_poly.pdbx_seq_one_letter_code
_entity_poly.pdbx_strand_id
1 'polypeptide(L)'
;MDSGNIKQKIEIEGLEIIRRYPSDNVLANYPREKLNRNIEAYKTDGKLAWVIQECPAGAPNEDKAYMDIHVKDGQLIAGNWIGLDFIVNLETGGVSPAKKGVRPW
;
A
#
# COMPACT_ATOMS: atom_id res chain seq x y z
N MET A 1 14.14 -6.55 -12.53
CA MET A 1 13.17 -6.01 -11.56
C MET A 1 13.84 -6.02 -10.20
N ASP A 2 14.08 -4.86 -9.61
CA ASP A 2 14.77 -4.75 -8.31
C ASP A 2 13.86 -5.33 -7.21
N SER A 3 14.11 -6.59 -6.86
CA SER A 3 13.27 -7.36 -5.92
C SER A 3 13.54 -6.97 -4.47
N GLY A 4 14.61 -6.21 -4.20
CA GLY A 4 15.10 -5.91 -2.86
C GLY A 4 14.19 -5.04 -2.00
N ASN A 5 13.17 -4.40 -2.59
CA ASN A 5 12.26 -3.52 -1.88
C ASN A 5 10.86 -4.11 -1.65
N ILE A 6 10.57 -5.34 -2.09
CA ILE A 6 9.26 -5.96 -1.83
C ILE A 6 9.19 -6.34 -0.35
N LYS A 7 8.22 -5.79 0.37
CA LYS A 7 8.00 -6.10 1.80
C LYS A 7 6.84 -7.04 2.02
N GLN A 8 5.80 -6.94 1.21
CA GLN A 8 4.64 -7.82 1.28
C GLN A 8 4.11 -8.09 -0.11
N LYS A 9 3.53 -9.28 -0.25
CA LYS A 9 2.89 -9.76 -1.46
C LYS A 9 1.61 -10.49 -1.06
N ILE A 10 0.49 -10.16 -1.69
CA ILE A 10 -0.81 -10.78 -1.44
C ILE A 10 -1.52 -10.98 -2.78
N GLU A 11 -2.26 -12.08 -2.90
CA GLU A 11 -3.17 -12.31 -4.02
C GLU A 11 -4.62 -12.13 -3.57
N ILE A 12 -5.41 -11.36 -4.31
CA ILE A 12 -6.83 -11.11 -4.04
C ILE A 12 -7.58 -10.81 -5.35
N GLU A 13 -8.70 -11.49 -5.59
CA GLU A 13 -9.58 -11.28 -6.76
C GLU A 13 -8.84 -11.28 -8.11
N GLY A 14 -7.82 -12.14 -8.27
CA GLY A 14 -7.02 -12.23 -9.50
C GLY A 14 -6.00 -11.10 -9.69
N LEU A 15 -5.77 -10.29 -8.64
CA LEU A 15 -4.70 -9.30 -8.58
C LEU A 15 -3.56 -9.78 -7.68
N GLU A 16 -2.34 -9.55 -8.13
CA GLU A 16 -1.13 -9.64 -7.33
C GLU A 16 -0.81 -8.25 -6.75
N ILE A 17 -0.96 -8.10 -5.45
CA ILE A 17 -0.73 -6.86 -4.71
C ILE A 17 0.68 -6.90 -4.12
N ILE A 18 1.49 -5.91 -4.45
CA ILE A 18 2.88 -5.79 -3.98
C ILE A 18 3.01 -4.49 -3.19
N ARG A 19 3.40 -4.60 -1.91
CA ARG A 19 3.88 -3.45 -1.14
C ARG A 19 5.40 -3.38 -1.22
N ARG A 20 5.90 -2.23 -1.66
CA ARG A 20 7.32 -1.92 -1.69
C ARG A 20 7.70 -0.98 -0.56
N TYR A 21 8.92 -1.09 -0.08
CA TYR A 21 9.51 -0.12 0.84
C TYR A 21 11.03 -0.18 0.70
N PRO A 22 11.72 0.95 0.49
CA PRO A 22 13.16 0.98 0.41
C PRO A 22 13.82 0.49 1.71
N SER A 23 15.06 0.04 1.64
CA SER A 23 15.88 -0.18 2.82
C SER A 23 16.31 1.17 3.43
N ASP A 24 16.61 1.18 4.73
CA ASP A 24 16.93 2.39 5.49
C ASP A 24 18.12 3.17 4.91
N ASN A 25 19.11 2.46 4.34
CA ASN A 25 20.29 3.06 3.72
C ASN A 25 20.00 3.87 2.45
N VAL A 26 18.85 3.67 1.80
CA VAL A 26 18.45 4.41 0.60
C VAL A 26 17.20 5.26 0.78
N LEU A 27 16.53 5.15 1.94
CA LEU A 27 15.28 5.86 2.25
C LEU A 27 15.43 7.38 2.10
N ALA A 28 16.53 7.96 2.59
CA ALA A 28 16.77 9.40 2.56
C ALA A 28 16.79 10.01 1.15
N ASN A 29 17.13 9.20 0.14
CA ASN A 29 17.20 9.63 -1.27
C ASN A 29 16.08 9.00 -2.12
N TYR A 30 15.15 8.27 -1.51
CA TYR A 30 14.11 7.59 -2.25
C TYR A 30 13.04 8.60 -2.72
N PRO A 31 12.54 8.52 -3.96
CA PRO A 31 11.53 9.44 -4.44
C PRO A 31 10.26 9.41 -3.56
N ARG A 32 9.94 10.53 -2.90
CA ARG A 32 8.81 10.64 -1.96
C ARG A 32 7.48 10.29 -2.61
N GLU A 33 7.29 10.65 -3.88
CA GLU A 33 6.10 10.30 -4.66
C GLU A 33 5.89 8.77 -4.73
N LYS A 34 6.96 8.00 -4.94
CA LYS A 34 6.93 6.53 -4.98
C LYS A 34 6.78 5.94 -3.58
N LEU A 35 7.42 6.52 -2.58
CA LEU A 35 7.29 6.10 -1.19
C LEU A 35 5.85 6.24 -0.68
N ASN A 36 5.19 7.33 -1.06
CA ASN A 36 3.83 7.64 -0.65
C ASN A 36 2.76 6.83 -1.43
N ARG A 37 3.16 6.14 -2.51
CA ARG A 37 2.31 5.33 -3.40
C ARG A 37 2.93 3.95 -3.58
N ASN A 38 3.30 3.33 -2.46
CA ASN A 38 4.19 2.18 -2.44
C ASN A 38 3.48 0.83 -2.53
N ILE A 39 2.22 0.80 -2.96
CA ILE A 39 1.46 -0.42 -3.22
C ILE A 39 1.02 -0.43 -4.67
N GLU A 40 1.31 -1.51 -5.36
CA GLU A 40 1.01 -1.74 -6.77
C GLU A 40 0.16 -2.98 -6.90
N ALA A 41 -0.81 -2.98 -7.82
CA ALA A 41 -1.56 -4.16 -8.20
C ALA A 41 -1.23 -4.56 -9.63
N TYR A 42 -1.00 -5.85 -9.83
CA TYR A 42 -0.72 -6.45 -11.12
C TYR A 42 -1.80 -7.48 -11.45
N LYS A 43 -2.18 -7.54 -12.73
CA LYS A 43 -3.04 -8.61 -13.25
C LYS A 43 -2.23 -9.91 -13.36
N THR A 44 -2.92 -11.04 -13.52
CA THR A 44 -2.30 -12.36 -13.72
C THR A 44 -1.35 -12.43 -14.93
N ASP A 45 -1.54 -11.56 -15.93
CA ASP A 45 -0.65 -11.43 -17.08
C ASP A 45 0.58 -10.53 -16.82
N GLY A 46 0.76 -10.06 -15.59
CA GLY A 46 1.87 -9.21 -15.15
C GLY A 46 1.71 -7.73 -15.48
N LYS A 47 0.59 -7.30 -16.09
CA LYS A 47 0.36 -5.87 -16.37
C LYS A 47 -0.04 -5.12 -15.10
N LEU A 48 0.52 -3.93 -14.92
CA LEU A 48 0.12 -3.01 -13.86
C LEU A 48 -1.37 -2.64 -14.03
N ALA A 49 -2.18 -2.91 -13.01
CA ALA A 49 -3.58 -2.53 -12.95
C ALA A 49 -3.73 -1.11 -12.38
N TRP A 50 -3.12 -0.86 -11.23
CA TRP A 50 -3.14 0.44 -10.56
C TRP A 50 -1.98 0.56 -9.56
N VAL A 51 -1.73 1.81 -9.16
CA VAL A 51 -0.89 2.16 -8.02
C VAL A 51 -1.80 2.82 -6.99
N ILE A 52 -1.63 2.47 -5.71
CA ILE A 52 -2.48 2.99 -4.64
C ILE A 52 -2.43 4.52 -4.61
N GLN A 53 -3.56 5.13 -4.26
CA GLN A 53 -3.63 6.54 -3.93
C GLN A 53 -2.73 6.85 -2.70
N GLU A 54 -2.08 8.02 -2.70
CA GLU A 54 -1.38 8.52 -1.52
C GLU A 54 -2.29 8.53 -0.28
N CYS A 55 -1.72 8.14 0.87
CA CYS A 55 -2.46 8.15 2.12
C CYS A 55 -3.04 9.55 2.40
N PRO A 56 -4.36 9.67 2.62
CA PRO A 56 -5.00 10.97 2.82
C PRO A 56 -4.75 11.54 4.22
N ALA A 57 -4.19 10.76 5.14
CA ALA A 57 -3.86 11.19 6.49
C ALA A 57 -2.42 11.69 6.61
N GLY A 58 -2.13 12.46 7.67
CA GLY A 58 -0.82 13.07 7.92
C GLY A 58 -0.73 14.52 7.46
N ALA A 59 0.32 15.21 7.91
CA ALA A 59 0.59 16.59 7.54
C ALA A 59 1.13 16.70 6.10
N PRO A 60 1.03 17.88 5.44
CA PRO A 60 1.48 18.05 4.06
C PRO A 60 2.94 17.68 3.78
N ASN A 61 3.82 17.79 4.78
CA ASN A 61 5.26 17.57 4.62
C ASN A 61 5.73 16.21 5.17
N GLU A 62 4.82 15.32 5.56
CA GLU A 62 5.17 14.00 6.10
C GLU A 62 5.34 12.93 5.00
N ASP A 63 6.09 11.88 5.33
CA ASP A 63 6.15 10.68 4.49
C ASP A 63 4.88 9.90 4.70
N LYS A 64 4.22 9.55 3.60
CA LYS A 64 2.88 8.98 3.61
C LYS A 64 2.82 7.54 3.13
N ALA A 65 3.89 6.80 3.37
CA ALA A 65 3.98 5.40 3.01
C ALA A 65 2.96 4.54 3.76
N TYR A 66 2.41 3.55 3.07
CA TYR A 66 1.71 2.46 3.73
C TYR A 66 2.74 1.48 4.29
N MET A 67 2.55 1.09 5.54
CA MET A 67 3.48 0.28 6.32
C MET A 67 3.13 -1.19 6.27
N ASP A 68 1.85 -1.52 6.08
CA ASP A 68 1.39 -2.88 5.90
C ASP A 68 0.22 -2.99 4.91
N ILE A 69 0.05 -4.19 4.37
CA ILE A 69 -1.17 -4.64 3.69
C ILE A 69 -1.66 -5.96 4.29
N HIS A 70 -2.98 -6.15 4.34
CA HIS A 70 -3.60 -7.42 4.72
C HIS A 70 -5.00 -7.55 4.10
N VAL A 71 -5.57 -8.75 4.13
CA VAL A 71 -6.94 -9.02 3.66
C VAL A 71 -7.81 -9.40 4.85
N LYS A 72 -8.96 -8.75 4.97
CA LYS A 72 -9.98 -9.06 5.98
C LYS A 72 -11.35 -8.96 5.34
N ASP A 73 -12.17 -9.99 5.53
CA ASP A 73 -13.54 -10.06 4.99
C ASP A 73 -13.63 -9.76 3.48
N GLY A 74 -12.64 -10.22 2.71
CA GLY A 74 -12.55 -10.00 1.26
C GLY A 74 -12.11 -8.58 0.86
N GLN A 75 -11.75 -7.72 1.81
CA GLN A 75 -11.27 -6.37 1.55
C GLN A 75 -9.75 -6.30 1.67
N LEU A 76 -9.10 -5.62 0.72
CA LEU A 76 -7.69 -5.23 0.87
C LEU A 76 -7.62 -4.01 1.78
N ILE A 77 -6.77 -4.12 2.80
CA ILE A 77 -6.59 -3.10 3.83
C ILE A 77 -5.13 -2.70 3.84
N ALA A 78 -4.88 -1.38 3.84
CA ALA A 78 -3.56 -0.80 3.90
C ALA A 78 -3.41 0.04 5.19
N GLY A 79 -2.47 -0.34 6.04
CA GLY A 79 -2.13 0.38 7.26
C GLY A 79 -1.09 1.46 7.02
N ASN A 80 -1.23 2.62 7.67
CA ASN A 80 -0.23 3.70 7.61
C ASN A 80 0.63 3.77 8.89
N TRP A 81 1.64 4.65 8.88
CA TRP A 81 2.63 4.80 9.95
C TRP A 81 2.07 5.36 11.26
N ILE A 82 0.90 6.00 11.24
CA ILE A 82 0.22 6.53 12.45
C ILE A 82 -0.86 5.60 13.00
N GLY A 83 -0.95 4.36 12.50
CA GLY A 83 -1.87 3.38 13.04
C GLY A 83 -3.30 3.44 12.49
N LEU A 84 -3.53 4.16 11.39
CA LEU A 84 -4.81 4.18 10.68
C LEU A 84 -4.83 3.15 9.55
N ASP A 85 -6.01 2.62 9.28
CA ASP A 85 -6.25 1.66 8.22
C ASP A 85 -7.16 2.24 7.15
N PHE A 86 -6.91 1.81 5.92
CA PHE A 86 -7.67 2.23 4.76
C PHE A 86 -8.11 1.01 3.96
N ILE A 87 -9.39 0.99 3.59
CA ILE A 87 -9.91 0.02 2.61
C ILE A 87 -9.49 0.51 1.24
N VAL A 88 -8.82 -0.37 0.49
CA VAL A 88 -8.36 -0.13 -0.86
C VAL A 88 -9.41 -0.64 -1.84
N ASN A 89 -9.83 0.21 -2.76
CA ASN A 89 -10.67 -0.17 -3.88
C ASN A 89 -9.84 -0.95 -4.90
N LEU A 90 -10.17 -2.23 -5.11
CA LEU A 90 -9.41 -3.15 -5.97
C LEU A 90 -9.47 -2.83 -7.47
N GLU A 91 -10.40 -2.00 -7.92
CA GLU A 91 -10.48 -1.62 -9.32
C GLU A 91 -9.59 -0.42 -9.64
N THR A 92 -9.39 0.47 -8.66
CA THR A 92 -8.83 1.81 -8.90
C THR A 92 -7.57 2.12 -8.07
N GLY A 93 -7.31 1.39 -6.99
CA GLY A 93 -6.30 1.75 -6.00
C GLY A 93 -6.69 2.94 -5.10
N GLY A 94 -7.93 3.45 -5.24
CA GLY A 94 -8.45 4.49 -4.36
C GLY A 94 -8.61 4.01 -2.92
N VAL A 95 -8.55 4.92 -1.96
CA VAL A 95 -8.60 4.56 -0.53
C VAL A 95 -9.71 5.29 0.22
N SER A 96 -10.30 4.59 1.19
CA SER A 96 -11.25 5.16 2.13
C SER A 96 -10.90 4.74 3.56
N PRO A 97 -11.13 5.59 4.58
CA PRO A 97 -10.88 5.21 5.96
C PRO A 97 -11.64 3.93 6.31
N ALA A 98 -10.94 2.96 6.88
CA ALA A 98 -11.57 1.74 7.34
C ALA A 98 -12.45 2.03 8.57
N LYS A 99 -13.58 1.33 8.72
CA LYS A 99 -14.43 1.47 9.92
C LYS A 99 -13.66 0.99 11.16
N LYS A 100 -14.00 1.55 12.32
CA LYS A 100 -13.44 1.16 13.62
C LYS A 100 -13.61 -0.36 13.83
N GLY A 101 -12.54 -1.07 14.23
CA GLY A 101 -12.54 -2.54 14.45
C GLY A 101 -11.88 -3.39 13.35
N VAL A 102 -11.17 -2.76 12.42
CA VAL A 102 -10.44 -3.47 11.36
C VAL A 102 -9.16 -4.13 11.86
N ARG A 103 -8.38 -3.48 12.74
CA ARG A 103 -7.31 -4.15 13.48
C ARG A 103 -7.86 -5.03 14.60
N PRO A 104 -7.26 -6.20 14.86
CA PRO A 104 -7.64 -7.08 15.97
C PRO A 104 -7.08 -6.62 17.34
N TRP A 105 -6.47 -5.44 17.45
CA TRP A 105 -5.94 -4.87 18.69
C TRP A 105 -6.58 -3.53 19.02
#